data_AF-A0A1F2WDV0-F1
#
_entry.id   AF-A0A1F2WDV0-F1
#
_cell.length_a   1.000
_cell.length_b   1.000
_cell.length_c   1.000
_cell.angle_alpha   90.00
_cell.angle_beta   90.00
_cell.angle_gamma   90.00
#
_symmetry.space_group_name_H-M   'P 1'
#
loop_
_entity.id
_entity.type
_entity.pdbx_description
1 polymer ?
#
loop_
_entity_poly.entity_id
_entity_poly.type
_entity_poly.pdbx_seq_one_letter_code
_entity_poly.pdbx_strand_id
1 'polypeptide(L)'
;MYEQEQRDHYGIQVSVSQARDDFAELVNRAAYKEERVIITRRGKPIAAIVPIEDVAYLERLEDEYDVQEAMKVLNDPNEMANTIPWEQVEAELDRARKKD
;
A
#
# COMPACT_ATOMS: atom_id res chain seq x y z
N MET A 1 -14.19 16.79 -13.78
CA MET A 1 -13.06 17.52 -14.41
C MET A 1 -11.75 17.31 -13.66
N TYR A 2 -11.73 17.31 -12.32
CA TYR A 2 -10.49 17.05 -11.53
C TYR A 2 -9.98 15.60 -11.50
N GLU A 3 -10.79 14.60 -11.90
CA GLU A 3 -10.38 13.18 -11.84
C GLU A 3 -9.55 12.71 -13.04
N GLN A 4 -9.54 13.46 -14.14
CA GLN A 4 -8.82 13.05 -15.36
C GLN A 4 -7.36 13.53 -15.38
N GLU A 5 -7.05 14.68 -14.79
CA GLU A 5 -5.68 15.25 -14.80
C GLU A 5 -4.71 14.54 -13.85
N GLN A 6 -5.19 13.81 -12.83
CA GLN A 6 -4.30 13.03 -11.95
C GLN A 6 -3.81 11.71 -12.57
N ARG A 7 -4.35 11.30 -13.73
CA ARG A 7 -3.96 10.04 -14.38
C ARG A 7 -2.61 10.12 -15.10
N ASP A 8 -2.13 11.32 -15.38
CA ASP A 8 -0.97 11.53 -16.26
C ASP A 8 0.37 11.65 -15.52
N HIS A 9 0.38 11.57 -14.18
CA HIS A 9 1.62 11.64 -13.39
C HIS A 9 2.14 10.28 -12.91
N TYR A 10 1.48 9.19 -13.27
CA TYR A 10 1.97 7.84 -12.99
C TYR A 10 2.88 7.42 -14.14
N GLY A 11 3.98 6.75 -13.81
CA GLY A 11 4.98 6.32 -14.78
C GLY A 11 4.43 5.42 -15.89
N ILE A 12 5.34 4.84 -16.68
CA ILE A 12 4.98 4.19 -17.95
C ILE A 12 3.92 3.10 -17.74
N GLN A 13 2.86 3.13 -18.56
CA GLN A 13 1.76 2.18 -18.47
C GLN A 13 1.94 1.04 -19.46
N VAL A 14 1.79 -0.19 -18.99
CA VAL A 14 1.86 -1.40 -19.83
C VAL A 14 0.64 -2.28 -19.56
N SER A 15 0.21 -3.05 -20.57
CA SER A 15 -0.84 -4.06 -20.36
C SER A 15 -0.26 -5.25 -19.58
N VAL A 16 -1.11 -6.00 -18.87
CA VAL A 16 -0.68 -7.22 -18.16
C VAL A 16 -0.05 -8.25 -19.11
N SER A 17 -0.51 -8.32 -20.36
CA SER A 17 0.09 -9.20 -21.38
C SER A 17 1.50 -8.74 -21.74
N GLN A 18 1.69 -7.44 -21.98
CA GLN A 18 3.01 -6.88 -22.26
C GLN A 18 3.95 -7.02 -21.07
N ALA A 19 3.46 -6.76 -19.86
CA ALA A 19 4.25 -6.87 -18.63
C ALA A 19 4.76 -8.29 -18.39
N ARG A 20 3.97 -9.30 -18.77
CA ARG A 20 4.39 -10.71 -18.70
C ARG A 20 5.51 -11.00 -19.70
N ASP A 21 5.40 -10.48 -20.91
CA ASP A 21 6.34 -10.74 -21.99
C ASP A 21 7.69 -10.00 -21.75
N ASP A 22 7.66 -8.81 -21.11
CA ASP A 22 8.84 -7.97 -20.82
C ASP A 22 9.28 -7.97 -19.34
N PHE A 23 8.82 -8.93 -18.53
CA PHE A 23 8.91 -8.86 -17.06
C PHE A 23 10.32 -8.55 -16.55
N ALA A 24 11.33 -9.26 -17.04
CA ALA A 24 12.72 -9.09 -16.61
C ALA A 24 13.27 -7.69 -16.94
N GLU A 25 12.90 -7.11 -18.08
CA GLU A 25 13.31 -5.76 -18.44
C GLU A 25 12.65 -4.72 -17.52
N LEU A 26 11.35 -4.87 -17.27
CA LEU A 26 10.60 -3.96 -16.40
C LEU A 26 11.15 -3.97 -14.96
N VAL A 27 11.49 -5.15 -14.43
CA VAL A 27 12.14 -5.28 -13.12
C VAL A 27 13.52 -4.60 -13.12
N ASN A 28 14.34 -4.79 -14.15
CA ASN A 28 15.65 -4.12 -14.22
C ASN A 28 15.52 -2.60 -14.30
N ARG A 29 14.50 -2.08 -14.99
CA ARG A 29 14.23 -0.64 -15.06
C ARG A 29 13.82 -0.08 -13.70
N ALA A 30 12.97 -0.79 -12.96
CA ALA A 30 12.65 -0.40 -11.60
C ALA A 30 13.87 -0.46 -10.66
N ALA A 31 14.66 -1.53 -10.73
CA ALA A 31 15.80 -1.74 -9.85
C ALA A 31 16.99 -0.80 -10.09
N TYR A 32 17.24 -0.41 -11.35
CA TYR A 32 18.48 0.31 -11.72
C TYR A 32 18.25 1.67 -12.36
N LYS A 33 17.06 1.96 -12.86
CA LYS A 33 16.72 3.26 -13.49
C LYS A 33 15.72 4.08 -12.69
N GLU A 34 15.34 3.59 -11.50
CA GLU A 34 14.37 4.23 -10.61
C GLU A 34 13.01 4.51 -11.30
N GLU A 35 12.66 3.69 -12.29
CA GLU A 35 11.43 3.88 -13.07
C GLU A 35 10.25 3.15 -12.43
N ARG A 36 9.12 3.85 -12.30
CA ARG A 36 7.84 3.27 -11.87
C ARG A 36 7.02 2.86 -13.09
N VAL A 37 6.51 1.63 -13.10
CA VAL A 37 5.73 1.08 -14.21
C VAL A 37 4.35 0.67 -13.70
N ILE A 38 3.28 1.16 -14.33
CA ILE A 38 1.91 0.79 -14.01
C ILE A 38 1.46 -0.36 -14.90
N ILE A 39 1.00 -1.44 -14.28
CA ILE A 39 0.42 -2.58 -14.97
C ILE A 39 -1.10 -2.37 -15.06
N THR A 40 -1.64 -2.51 -16.26
CA THR A 40 -3.06 -2.32 -16.55
C THR A 40 -3.74 -3.59 -17.06
N ARG A 41 -5.03 -3.74 -16.76
CA ARG A 41 -5.91 -4.76 -17.36
C ARG A 41 -7.12 -4.06 -17.97
N ARG A 42 -7.34 -4.25 -19.27
CA ARG A 42 -8.40 -3.55 -20.04
C ARG A 42 -8.32 -2.02 -19.85
N GLY A 43 -7.11 -1.46 -19.83
CA GLY A 43 -6.86 -0.03 -19.64
C GLY A 43 -7.06 0.50 -18.21
N LYS A 44 -7.33 -0.36 -17.23
CA LYS A 44 -7.42 0.03 -15.81
C LYS A 44 -6.14 -0.36 -15.07
N PRO A 45 -5.52 0.55 -14.29
CA PRO A 45 -4.41 0.21 -13.39
C PRO A 45 -4.81 -0.89 -12.41
N ILE A 46 -3.94 -1.87 -12.19
CA ILE A 46 -4.17 -2.98 -11.26
C ILE A 46 -2.97 -3.32 -10.37
N ALA A 47 -1.76 -2.92 -10.76
CA ALA A 47 -0.52 -3.16 -10.02
C ALA A 47 0.56 -2.19 -10.52
N ALA A 48 1.69 -2.14 -9.82
CA ALA A 48 2.88 -1.42 -10.26
C ALA A 48 4.14 -2.25 -9.99
N ILE A 49 5.16 -2.04 -10.83
CA ILE A 49 6.54 -2.42 -10.54
C ILE A 49 7.26 -1.13 -10.19
N VAL A 50 7.85 -1.08 -8.99
CA VAL A 50 8.49 0.11 -8.44
C VAL A 50 9.87 -0.26 -7.88
N PRO A 51 10.79 0.70 -7.75
CA PRO A 51 12.03 0.52 -6.99
C PRO A 51 11.76 0.01 -5.58
N ILE A 52 12.70 -0.75 -4.99
CA ILE A 52 12.52 -1.30 -3.65
C ILE A 52 12.47 -0.19 -2.58
N GLU A 53 13.11 0.94 -2.85
CA GLU A 53 13.16 2.13 -2.03
C GLU A 53 11.77 2.77 -1.90
N ASP A 54 10.92 2.67 -2.93
CA ASP A 54 9.54 3.15 -2.87
C ASP A 54 8.70 2.28 -1.94
N VAL A 55 8.92 0.97 -1.95
CA VAL A 55 8.25 0.05 -1.02
C VAL A 55 8.64 0.40 0.41
N ALA A 56 9.95 0.55 0.67
CA ALA A 56 10.46 0.96 1.99
C ALA A 56 10.01 2.38 2.39
N TYR A 57 9.71 3.26 1.44
CA TYR A 57 9.14 4.57 1.73
C TYR A 57 7.66 4.47 2.11
N LEU A 58 6.88 3.63 1.43
CA LEU A 58 5.48 3.37 1.78
C LEU A 58 5.37 2.76 3.19
N GLU A 59 6.18 1.75 3.51
CA GLU A 59 6.20 1.13 4.85
C GLU A 59 6.49 2.16 5.95
N ARG A 60 7.46 3.06 5.73
CA ARG A 60 7.76 4.14 6.69
C ARG A 60 6.60 5.12 6.87
N LEU A 61 5.90 5.46 5.79
CA LEU A 61 4.74 6.34 5.88
C LEU A 61 3.58 5.68 6.63
N GLU A 62 3.38 4.37 6.45
CA GLU A 62 2.40 3.59 7.21
C GLU A 62 2.76 3.58 8.70
N ASP A 63 4.01 3.28 9.06
CA ASP A 63 4.49 3.32 10.45
C ASP A 63 4.30 4.70 11.10
N GLU A 64 4.66 5.77 10.38
CA GLU A 64 4.49 7.15 10.86
C GLU A 64 3.02 7.49 11.08
N TYR A 65 2.13 7.03 10.18
CA TYR A 65 0.70 7.25 10.29
C TYR A 65 0.10 6.51 11.49
N ASP A 66 0.47 5.24 11.68
CA ASP A 66 0.02 4.40 12.79
C ASP A 66 0.44 5.00 14.14
N VAL A 67 1.69 5.47 14.25
CA VAL A 67 2.16 6.16 15.46
C VAL A 67 1.37 7.43 15.72
N GLN A 68 1.11 8.23 14.67
CA GLN A 68 0.33 9.45 14.82
C GLN A 68 -1.11 9.16 15.26
N GLU A 69 -1.74 8.11 14.72
CA GLU A 69 -3.09 7.70 15.10
C GLU A 69 -3.13 7.22 16.55
N ALA A 70 -2.18 6.36 16.95
CA ALA A 70 -2.05 5.93 18.34
C ALA A 70 -1.85 7.11 19.29
N MET A 71 -0.98 8.07 18.94
CA MET A 71 -0.79 9.27 19.74
C MET A 71 -2.05 10.13 19.85
N LYS A 72 -2.88 10.22 18.80
CA LYS A 72 -4.16 10.96 18.88
C LYS A 72 -5.10 10.30 19.88
N VAL A 73 -5.27 8.98 19.81
CA VAL A 73 -6.09 8.22 20.76
C VAL A 73 -5.56 8.36 22.18
N LEU A 74 -4.24 8.28 22.37
CA LEU A 74 -3.62 8.41 23.69
C LEU A 74 -3.83 9.81 24.32
N ASN A 75 -3.94 10.85 23.50
CA ASN A 75 -4.07 12.24 23.94
C ASN A 75 -5.53 12.72 24.01
N ASP A 76 -6.50 11.95 23.49
CA ASP A 76 -7.94 12.25 23.61
C ASP A 76 -8.58 11.33 24.66
N PRO A 77 -9.02 11.85 25.83
CA PRO A 77 -9.64 11.04 26.87
C PRO A 77 -10.92 10.30 26.43
N ASN A 78 -11.67 10.84 25.46
CA ASN A 78 -12.88 10.19 24.96
C ASN A 78 -12.52 8.99 24.08
N GLU A 79 -11.52 9.12 23.22
CA GLU A 79 -11.04 8.03 22.38
C GLU A 79 -10.34 6.95 23.22
N MET A 80 -9.54 7.35 24.21
CA MET A 80 -8.93 6.43 25.16
C MET A 80 -9.98 5.57 25.88
N ALA A 81 -11.10 6.16 26.28
CA ALA A 81 -12.18 5.44 26.96
C ALA A 81 -12.84 4.36 26.07
N ASN A 82 -12.66 4.43 24.75
CA ASN A 82 -13.16 3.44 23.79
C ASN A 82 -12.16 2.31 23.48
N THR A 83 -10.95 2.36 24.05
CA THR A 83 -9.95 1.30 23.85
C THR A 83 -10.26 0.06 24.69
N ILE A 84 -9.82 -1.11 24.21
CA ILE A 84 -9.88 -2.37 24.95
C ILE A 84 -8.46 -2.86 25.29
N PRO A 85 -8.26 -3.58 26.41
CA PRO A 85 -6.98 -4.18 26.74
C PRO A 85 -6.50 -5.18 25.68
N TRP A 86 -5.18 -5.29 25.51
CA TRP A 86 -4.55 -6.17 24.53
C TRP A 86 -5.00 -7.63 24.65
N GLU A 87 -5.18 -8.13 25.87
CA GLU A 87 -5.63 -9.50 26.13
C GLU A 87 -7.04 -9.76 25.58
N GLN A 88 -7.90 -8.74 25.52
CA GLN A 88 -9.23 -8.85 24.91
C GLN A 88 -9.13 -8.95 23.39
N VAL A 89 -8.25 -8.16 22.77
CA VAL A 89 -7.96 -8.21 21.33
C VAL A 89 -7.47 -9.60 20.92
N GLU A 90 -6.47 -10.15 21.63
CA GLU A 90 -5.94 -11.49 21.37
C GLU A 90 -7.04 -12.56 21.46
N ALA A 91 -7.86 -12.51 22.51
CA ALA A 91 -8.95 -13.45 22.71
C ALA A 91 -10.01 -13.38 21.59
N GLU A 92 -10.28 -12.21 21.01
CA GLU A 92 -11.19 -12.04 19.88
C GLU A 92 -10.62 -12.61 18.58
N LEU A 93 -9.36 -12.30 18.28
CA LEU A 93 -8.67 -12.81 17.09
C LEU A 93 -8.54 -14.34 17.11
N ASP A 94 -8.20 -14.93 18.25
CA ASP A 94 -8.13 -16.38 18.41
C ASP A 94 -9.50 -17.06 18.25
N ARG A 95 -10.58 -16.41 18.70
CA ARG A 95 -11.95 -16.90 18.50
C ARG A 95 -12.35 -16.85 17.03
N ALA A 96 -11.95 -15.80 16.30
CA ALA A 96 -12.20 -15.68 14.87
C ALA A 96 -11.49 -16.79 14.07
N ARG A 97 -10.20 -17.04 14.35
CA ARG A 97 -9.40 -18.07 13.65
C ARG A 97 -9.85 -19.51 13.86
N LYS A 98 -10.58 -19.80 14.95
CA LYS A 98 -11.11 -21.15 15.26
C LYS A 98 -12.47 -21.44 14.63
N LYS A 99 -13.09 -20.46 13.95
CA LYS A 99 -14.44 -20.56 13.40
C LYS A 99 -14.47 -20.88 11.89
N ASP A 100 -13.29 -20.87 11.26
CA ASP A 100 -13.03 -21.30 9.88
C ASP A 100 -12.47 -22.73 9.83
#